data_AF-A0A7T1HJG8-F1
#
_entry.id   AF-A0A7T1HJG8-F1
#
_cell.length_a   1.000
_cell.length_b   1.000
_cell.length_c   1.000
_cell.angle_alpha   90.00
_cell.angle_beta   90.00
_cell.angle_gamma   90.00
#
_symmetry.space_group_name_H-M   'P 1'
#
loop_
_entity.id
_entity.type
_entity.pdbx_description
1 polymer ?
#
loop_
_entity_poly.entity_id
_entity_poly.type
_entity_poly.pdbx_seq_one_letter_code
_entity_poly.pdbx_strand_id
1 'polypeptide(L)'
;MNHHRLNSTRLLAPLAAIGLSLMITGTGLVAPAAAMGDEQAGQTQFLRAPWKLRWRTYYSTVFDRGGEYYVTIEMPEEAGAGLGALEIRQISGADWRFSFDDSRTRAFLGQPRREGPPVPVQASFNDASRLFRITFPSPPAPGQTVTVALRPWSNPSSADVYQFSVVAFPAGPNPVAQQVGIARMSIYPPVDF
;
A
#
# COMPACT_ATOMS: atom_id res chain seq x y z
N MET A 1 -4.47 1.56 -89.83
CA MET A 1 -3.79 0.62 -90.75
C MET A 1 -3.60 -0.70 -90.03
N ASN A 2 -4.30 -1.72 -90.52
CA ASN A 2 -4.04 -3.16 -90.43
C ASN A 2 -3.90 -3.88 -89.08
N HIS A 3 -4.95 -4.66 -88.84
CA HIS A 3 -5.02 -6.00 -88.23
C HIS A 3 -3.73 -6.84 -88.21
N HIS A 4 -3.52 -7.54 -87.10
CA HIS A 4 -2.97 -8.92 -86.97
C HIS A 4 -2.64 -9.17 -85.48
N ARG A 5 -2.91 -10.29 -84.78
CA ARG A 5 -3.29 -11.68 -85.14
C ARG A 5 -4.12 -12.32 -84.01
N LEU A 6 -4.88 -13.34 -84.38
CA LEU A 6 -5.43 -14.40 -83.51
C LEU A 6 -4.32 -15.32 -82.95
N ASN A 7 -4.62 -16.00 -81.83
CA ASN A 7 -4.51 -17.46 -81.61
C ASN A 7 -4.80 -17.76 -80.12
N SER A 8 -6.01 -18.19 -79.72
CA SER A 8 -6.46 -19.59 -79.53
C SER A 8 -5.51 -20.51 -78.73
N THR A 9 -5.94 -21.00 -77.55
CA THR A 9 -6.21 -22.44 -77.24
C THR A 9 -6.49 -22.70 -75.74
N ARG A 10 -7.74 -23.09 -75.48
CA ARG A 10 -8.31 -24.11 -74.55
C ARG A 10 -7.56 -24.52 -73.26
N LEU A 11 -8.29 -24.66 -72.13
CA LEU A 11 -8.75 -25.95 -71.52
C LEU A 11 -9.36 -25.75 -70.09
N LEU A 12 -10.51 -26.41 -69.88
CA LEU A 12 -11.17 -26.97 -68.68
C LEU A 12 -11.26 -26.21 -67.32
N ALA A 13 -12.50 -25.79 -66.99
CA ALA A 13 -13.44 -26.35 -65.98
C ALA A 13 -13.04 -26.44 -64.47
N PRO A 14 -13.99 -26.72 -63.55
CA PRO A 14 -14.60 -25.73 -62.66
C PRO A 14 -14.29 -25.98 -61.18
N LEU A 15 -14.48 -25.01 -60.29
CA LEU A 15 -14.72 -25.30 -58.86
C LEU A 15 -15.38 -24.11 -58.16
N ALA A 16 -16.59 -24.36 -57.68
CA ALA A 16 -17.31 -23.50 -56.77
C ALA A 16 -16.53 -23.36 -55.45
N ALA A 17 -16.37 -22.13 -54.97
CA ALA A 17 -15.92 -21.87 -53.61
C ALA A 17 -16.94 -20.95 -52.93
N ILE A 18 -17.63 -21.57 -51.97
CA ILE A 18 -18.58 -21.00 -51.03
C ILE A 18 -17.82 -20.00 -50.15
N GLY A 19 -18.14 -18.71 -50.27
CA GLY A 19 -17.63 -17.66 -49.39
C GLY A 19 -18.49 -17.54 -48.15
N LEU A 20 -18.10 -18.27 -47.10
CA LEU A 20 -18.70 -18.33 -45.77
C LEU A 20 -18.61 -16.98 -45.04
N SER A 21 -19.78 -16.47 -44.63
CA SER A 21 -19.94 -15.30 -43.77
C SER A 21 -19.30 -15.55 -42.40
N LEU A 22 -18.20 -14.85 -42.08
CA LEU A 22 -17.59 -14.90 -40.75
C LEU A 22 -18.21 -13.81 -39.87
N MET A 23 -19.19 -14.21 -39.06
CA MET A 23 -19.65 -13.42 -37.92
C MET A 23 -18.51 -13.35 -36.89
N ILE A 24 -18.01 -12.14 -36.64
CA ILE A 24 -17.08 -11.89 -35.54
C ILE A 24 -17.93 -11.80 -34.26
N THR A 25 -18.05 -12.92 -33.56
CA THR A 25 -18.49 -12.97 -32.17
C THR A 25 -17.37 -12.40 -31.31
N GLY A 26 -17.47 -11.10 -30.99
CA GLY A 26 -16.62 -10.46 -29.99
C GLY A 26 -16.92 -11.03 -28.61
N THR A 27 -16.07 -11.93 -28.12
CA THR A 27 -16.06 -12.36 -26.73
C THR A 27 -15.60 -11.19 -25.86
N GLY A 28 -16.53 -10.57 -25.14
CA GLY A 28 -16.24 -9.58 -24.11
C GLY A 28 -15.43 -10.21 -22.98
N LEU A 29 -14.25 -9.65 -22.70
CA LEU A 29 -13.50 -9.90 -21.48
C LEU A 29 -14.32 -9.39 -20.29
N VAL A 30 -14.98 -10.28 -19.57
CA VAL A 30 -15.55 -9.98 -18.25
C VAL A 30 -14.38 -9.94 -17.28
N ALA A 31 -13.95 -8.74 -16.91
CA ALA A 31 -13.06 -8.55 -15.77
C ALA A 31 -13.77 -9.07 -14.50
N PRO A 32 -13.08 -9.75 -13.56
CA PRO A 32 -13.69 -10.07 -12.29
C PRO A 32 -14.00 -8.76 -11.56
N ALA A 33 -15.28 -8.52 -11.31
CA ALA A 33 -15.72 -7.48 -10.41
C ALA A 33 -15.04 -7.72 -9.07
N ALA A 34 -14.18 -6.78 -8.64
CA ALA A 34 -13.76 -6.72 -7.25
C ALA A 34 -15.02 -6.71 -6.41
N ALA A 35 -15.13 -7.64 -5.46
CA ALA A 35 -16.29 -7.80 -4.60
C ALA A 35 -16.58 -6.44 -3.91
N MET A 36 -17.55 -5.71 -4.44
CA MET A 36 -18.10 -4.53 -3.80
C MET A 36 -18.85 -5.05 -2.58
N GLY A 37 -18.37 -4.65 -1.40
CA GLY A 37 -19.02 -4.93 -0.13
C GLY A 37 -20.46 -4.44 -0.14
N ASP A 38 -21.31 -5.19 0.53
CA ASP A 38 -22.76 -5.01 0.61
C ASP A 38 -23.16 -3.57 0.96
N GLU A 39 -23.95 -2.95 0.07
CA GLU A 39 -24.30 -1.53 0.07
C GLU A 39 -25.54 -1.30 0.95
N GLN A 40 -25.41 -1.47 2.27
CA GLN A 40 -26.47 -1.05 3.19
C GLN A 40 -25.85 -0.52 4.50
N ALA A 41 -25.77 0.81 4.59
CA ALA A 41 -25.01 1.62 5.56
C ALA A 41 -23.49 1.79 5.30
N GLY A 42 -23.01 1.37 4.11
CA GLY A 42 -21.84 1.89 3.38
C GLY A 42 -20.54 2.12 4.18
N GLN A 43 -20.32 1.35 5.24
CA GLN A 43 -19.16 1.43 6.11
C GLN A 43 -18.31 0.19 5.93
N THR A 44 -17.00 0.37 5.84
CA THR A 44 -16.07 -0.74 5.71
C THR A 44 -15.42 -1.03 7.04
N GLN A 45 -15.41 -2.29 7.44
CA GLN A 45 -14.77 -2.76 8.67
C GLN A 45 -13.88 -3.96 8.38
N PHE A 46 -12.84 -4.16 9.17
CA PHE A 46 -12.11 -5.43 9.16
C PHE A 46 -13.00 -6.53 9.74
N LEU A 47 -13.05 -7.69 9.09
CA LEU A 47 -13.62 -8.90 9.67
C LEU A 47 -12.74 -9.41 10.83
N ARG A 48 -11.42 -9.33 10.64
CA ARG A 48 -10.41 -9.52 11.68
C ARG A 48 -9.40 -8.39 11.62
N ALA A 49 -9.44 -7.50 12.61
CA ALA A 49 -8.53 -6.37 12.67
C ALA A 49 -7.06 -6.81 12.83
N PRO A 50 -6.09 -6.10 12.25
CA PRO A 50 -4.69 -6.33 12.53
C PRO A 50 -4.39 -6.00 13.99
N TRP A 51 -3.62 -6.87 14.65
CA TRP A 51 -3.21 -6.72 16.06
C TRP A 51 -1.71 -6.92 16.27
N LYS A 52 -1.01 -7.46 15.26
CA LYS A 52 0.42 -7.70 15.31
C LYS A 52 1.18 -6.46 14.86
N LEU A 53 1.55 -5.65 15.84
CA LEU A 53 2.34 -4.43 15.67
C LEU A 53 3.79 -4.65 16.09
N ARG A 54 4.74 -4.22 15.26
CA ARG A 54 6.14 -4.09 15.65
C ARG A 54 6.65 -2.67 15.37
N TRP A 55 7.38 -2.14 16.34
CA TRP A 55 8.16 -0.91 16.18
C TRP A 55 9.64 -1.24 16.20
N ARG A 56 10.41 -0.61 15.30
CA ARG A 56 11.86 -0.78 15.27
C ARG A 56 12.54 0.51 14.84
N THR A 57 13.61 0.86 15.52
CA THR A 57 14.61 1.84 15.06
C THR A 57 15.99 1.22 15.21
N TYR A 58 16.93 1.61 14.36
CA TYR A 58 18.34 1.24 14.49
C TYR A 58 19.21 2.38 15.04
N TYR A 59 18.60 3.56 15.23
CA TYR A 59 19.20 4.75 15.80
C TYR A 59 18.37 5.10 17.01
N SER A 60 18.94 4.92 18.20
CA SER A 60 18.19 4.97 19.46
C SER A 60 18.83 5.92 20.47
N THR A 61 19.72 6.81 20.05
CA THR A 61 20.30 7.83 20.94
C THR A 61 19.63 9.18 20.70
N VAL A 62 19.59 10.02 21.73
CA VAL A 62 19.09 11.40 21.61
C VAL A 62 19.78 12.13 20.46
N PHE A 63 19.02 12.96 19.74
CA PHE A 63 19.50 13.76 18.60
C PHE A 63 20.11 13.00 17.40
N ASP A 64 20.15 11.66 17.40
CA ASP A 64 20.60 10.89 16.24
C ASP A 64 19.86 11.34 14.98
N ARG A 65 20.62 11.73 13.96
CA ARG A 65 20.09 12.06 12.64
C ARG A 65 20.21 10.84 11.75
N GLY A 66 19.36 10.76 10.73
CA GLY A 66 19.50 9.70 9.74
C GLY A 66 18.81 8.38 10.09
N GLY A 67 18.13 8.28 11.24
CA GLY A 67 17.29 7.15 11.60
C GLY A 67 15.96 7.08 10.83
N GLU A 68 15.41 5.87 10.73
CA GLU A 68 14.03 5.63 10.33
C GLU A 68 13.33 4.86 11.45
N TYR A 69 12.05 5.16 11.68
CA TYR A 69 11.20 4.39 12.58
C TYR A 69 10.29 3.49 11.77
N TYR A 70 10.51 2.19 11.89
CA TYR A 70 9.75 1.19 11.16
C TYR A 70 8.56 0.72 11.98
N VAL A 71 7.37 0.90 11.40
CA VAL A 71 6.10 0.42 11.93
C VAL A 71 5.63 -0.72 11.03
N THR A 72 5.75 -1.94 11.52
CA THR A 72 5.40 -3.15 10.77
C THR A 72 4.09 -3.72 11.29
N ILE A 73 3.17 -3.99 10.38
CA ILE A 73 1.84 -4.56 10.64
C ILE A 73 1.70 -5.84 9.82
N GLU A 74 1.32 -6.93 10.48
CA GLU A 74 0.91 -8.15 9.80
C GLU A 74 -0.60 -8.15 9.65
N MET A 75 -1.08 -8.11 8.40
CA MET A 75 -2.49 -8.20 8.09
C MET A 75 -2.96 -9.65 8.30
N PRO A 76 -4.04 -9.89 9.07
CA PRO A 76 -4.67 -11.20 9.13
C PRO A 76 -5.11 -11.66 7.74
N GLU A 77 -5.04 -12.95 7.45
CA GLU A 77 -5.54 -13.51 6.19
C GLU A 77 -7.05 -13.31 6.06
N GLU A 78 -7.76 -13.38 7.18
CA GLU A 78 -9.21 -13.19 7.26
C GLU A 78 -9.59 -11.74 7.60
N ALA A 79 -8.74 -10.76 7.27
CA ALA A 79 -9.03 -9.35 7.55
C ALA A 79 -10.27 -8.84 6.80
N GLY A 80 -10.66 -9.49 5.70
CA GLY A 80 -11.84 -9.16 4.89
C GLY A 80 -11.69 -7.89 4.03
N ALA A 81 -10.79 -6.99 4.38
CA ALA A 81 -10.44 -5.80 3.62
C ALA A 81 -8.93 -5.54 3.70
N GLY A 82 -8.38 -4.86 2.68
CA GLY A 82 -7.00 -4.39 2.70
C GLY A 82 -6.79 -3.23 3.68
N LEU A 83 -5.53 -2.89 3.95
CA LEU A 83 -5.17 -1.76 4.80
C LEU A 83 -5.29 -0.44 4.03
N GLY A 84 -6.35 0.33 4.28
CA GLY A 84 -6.60 1.60 3.61
C GLY A 84 -5.79 2.76 4.19
N ALA A 85 -5.67 2.82 5.52
CA ALA A 85 -4.90 3.88 6.18
C ALA A 85 -4.36 3.45 7.55
N LEU A 86 -3.38 4.21 8.03
CA LEU A 86 -2.87 4.19 9.39
C LEU A 86 -2.87 5.59 9.99
N GLU A 87 -3.22 5.64 11.26
CA GLU A 87 -2.96 6.78 12.13
C GLU A 87 -1.94 6.36 13.21
N ILE A 88 -0.88 7.15 13.36
CA ILE A 88 0.17 6.90 14.34
C ILE A 88 0.35 8.16 15.17
N ARG A 89 -0.01 8.10 16.45
CA ARG A 89 -0.01 9.27 17.34
C ARG A 89 0.90 9.05 18.53
N GLN A 90 1.82 9.98 18.78
CA GLN A 90 2.54 9.99 20.06
C GLN A 90 1.58 10.26 21.21
N ILE A 91 1.59 9.38 22.22
CA ILE A 91 0.73 9.48 23.40
C ILE A 91 1.52 9.62 24.71
N SER A 92 2.83 9.37 24.67
CA SER A 92 3.74 9.54 25.81
C SER A 92 5.18 9.79 25.33
N GLY A 93 6.02 10.32 26.22
CA GLY A 93 7.43 10.63 26.00
C GLY A 93 7.80 12.00 26.56
N ALA A 94 9.08 12.20 26.89
CA ALA A 94 9.59 13.44 27.47
C ALA A 94 9.73 14.61 26.48
N ASP A 95 9.81 14.33 25.17
CA ASP A 95 9.91 15.35 24.12
C ASP A 95 8.71 15.30 23.16
N TRP A 96 8.04 16.44 23.01
CA TRP A 96 6.86 16.65 22.17
C TRP A 96 7.14 17.61 21.00
N ARG A 97 8.42 17.90 20.72
CA ARG A 97 8.84 18.94 19.76
C ARG A 97 9.67 18.41 18.59
N PHE A 98 10.27 17.22 18.69
CA PHE A 98 10.94 16.62 17.53
C PHE A 98 9.95 16.38 16.38
N SER A 99 10.36 16.63 15.15
CA SER A 99 9.48 16.59 13.99
C SER A 99 9.96 15.57 12.95
N PHE A 100 9.16 15.38 11.91
CA PHE A 100 9.38 14.41 10.86
C PHE A 100 9.43 15.06 9.49
N ASP A 101 10.21 14.45 8.59
CA ASP A 101 10.15 14.68 7.16
C ASP A 101 9.13 13.71 6.57
N ASP A 102 7.86 14.09 6.62
CA ASP A 102 6.74 13.28 6.15
C ASP A 102 6.82 12.99 4.64
N SER A 103 7.41 13.90 3.85
CA SER A 103 7.69 13.72 2.42
C SER A 103 8.60 12.52 2.10
N ARG A 104 9.40 12.08 3.08
CA ARG A 104 10.27 10.89 2.98
C ARG A 104 9.69 9.65 3.66
N THR A 105 8.44 9.71 4.10
CA THR A 105 7.73 8.52 4.58
C THR A 105 7.50 7.58 3.41
N ARG A 106 7.87 6.31 3.58
CA ARG A 106 7.77 5.27 2.55
C ARG A 106 7.17 3.99 3.14
N ALA A 107 6.60 3.16 2.29
CA ALA A 107 6.08 1.87 2.69
C ALA A 107 6.52 0.76 1.73
N PHE A 108 6.60 -0.46 2.23
CA PHE A 108 6.98 -1.65 1.46
C PHE A 108 6.41 -2.91 2.11
N LEU A 109 6.33 -3.98 1.34
CA LEU A 109 5.96 -5.30 1.85
C LEU A 109 7.17 -5.96 2.56
N GLY A 110 6.93 -6.67 3.65
CA GLY A 110 7.98 -7.37 4.39
C GLY A 110 8.54 -6.58 5.59
N GLN A 111 9.81 -6.81 5.92
CA GLN A 111 10.46 -6.33 7.15
C GLN A 111 11.59 -5.33 6.81
N PRO A 112 12.02 -4.44 7.73
CA PRO A 112 13.03 -3.39 7.46
C PRO A 112 14.37 -3.82 6.83
N ARG A 113 14.81 -5.07 7.03
CA ARG A 113 16.05 -5.62 6.43
C ARG A 113 15.79 -6.70 5.39
N ARG A 114 14.53 -6.84 5.00
CA ARG A 114 14.01 -7.80 4.01
C ARG A 114 12.85 -7.10 3.30
N GLU A 115 13.16 -5.94 2.73
CA GLU A 115 12.19 -5.12 2.02
C GLU A 115 11.81 -5.84 0.72
N GLY A 116 10.53 -6.06 0.55
CA GLY A 116 9.92 -6.52 -0.69
C GLY A 116 9.51 -5.35 -1.57
N PRO A 117 8.53 -5.55 -2.48
CA PRO A 117 8.05 -4.49 -3.35
C PRO A 117 7.57 -3.24 -2.58
N PRO A 118 7.81 -2.04 -3.12
CA PRO A 118 7.32 -0.80 -2.54
C PRO A 118 5.79 -0.75 -2.57
N VAL A 119 5.20 -0.12 -1.56
CA VAL A 119 3.77 0.15 -1.46
C VAL A 119 3.58 1.67 -1.61
N PRO A 120 2.79 2.14 -2.60
CA PRO A 120 2.46 3.55 -2.71
C PRO A 120 1.83 4.08 -1.43
N VAL A 121 2.29 5.24 -0.97
CA VAL A 121 1.84 5.84 0.28
C VAL A 121 1.72 7.35 0.13
N GLN A 122 0.74 7.93 0.81
CA GLN A 122 0.64 9.37 1.05
C GLN A 122 0.68 9.58 2.55
N ALA A 123 1.57 10.43 3.02
CA ALA A 123 1.76 10.68 4.44
C ALA A 123 1.68 12.17 4.74
N SER A 124 1.16 12.50 5.91
CA SER A 124 1.24 13.83 6.50
C SER A 124 1.50 13.72 7.99
N PHE A 125 2.27 14.66 8.53
CA PHE A 125 2.47 14.78 9.97
C PHE A 125 1.90 16.10 10.49
N ASN A 126 1.17 16.06 11.60
CA ASN A 126 0.70 17.24 12.31
C ASN A 126 1.45 17.38 13.63
N ASP A 127 2.32 18.39 13.75
CA ASP A 127 3.11 18.61 14.96
C ASP A 127 2.26 18.90 16.20
N ALA A 128 1.14 19.63 16.05
CA ALA A 128 0.30 20.02 17.18
C ALA A 128 -0.42 18.83 17.82
N SER A 129 -0.95 17.90 17.01
CA SER A 129 -1.62 16.68 17.50
C SER A 129 -0.71 15.46 17.56
N ARG A 130 0.56 15.61 17.13
CA ARG A 130 1.57 14.55 17.05
C ARG A 130 1.10 13.33 16.29
N LEU A 131 0.33 13.56 15.21
CA LEU A 131 -0.38 12.55 14.47
C LEU A 131 0.18 12.44 13.06
N PHE A 132 0.61 11.24 12.70
CA PHE A 132 0.74 10.82 11.31
C PHE A 132 -0.59 10.36 10.78
N ARG A 133 -0.93 10.81 9.57
CA ARG A 133 -1.96 10.20 8.73
C ARG A 133 -1.29 9.63 7.50
N ILE A 134 -1.47 8.33 7.29
CA ILE A 134 -0.84 7.56 6.23
C ILE A 134 -1.94 6.84 5.47
N THR A 135 -2.07 7.09 4.18
CA THR A 135 -3.05 6.40 3.31
C THR A 135 -2.33 5.59 2.26
N PHE A 136 -2.95 4.47 1.87
CA PHE A 136 -2.44 3.57 0.85
C PHE A 136 -3.35 3.62 -0.39
N PRO A 137 -2.97 4.36 -1.44
CA PRO A 137 -3.75 4.40 -2.68
C PRO A 137 -3.93 3.03 -3.34
N SER A 138 -2.95 2.14 -3.14
CA SER A 138 -3.03 0.72 -3.45
C SER A 138 -2.93 -0.05 -2.12
N PRO A 139 -4.06 -0.35 -1.46
CA PRO A 139 -4.09 -0.98 -0.14
C PRO A 139 -3.36 -2.33 -0.11
N PRO A 140 -2.45 -2.58 0.86
CA PRO A 140 -1.95 -3.92 1.14
C PRO A 140 -3.10 -4.89 1.43
N ALA A 141 -3.03 -6.07 0.83
CA ALA A 141 -4.06 -7.10 0.94
C ALA A 141 -3.99 -7.86 2.28
N PRO A 142 -5.07 -8.56 2.67
CA PRO A 142 -5.03 -9.54 3.75
C PRO A 142 -3.88 -10.54 3.61
N GLY A 143 -3.32 -11.00 4.73
CA GLY A 143 -2.16 -11.90 4.78
C GLY A 143 -0.80 -11.26 4.49
N GLN A 144 -0.76 -10.02 3.97
CA GLN A 144 0.50 -9.33 3.72
C GLN A 144 1.09 -8.73 5.01
N THR A 145 2.43 -8.71 5.08
CA THR A 145 3.14 -7.88 6.05
C THR A 145 3.53 -6.58 5.39
N VAL A 146 3.11 -5.45 5.95
CA VAL A 146 3.45 -4.11 5.48
C VAL A 146 4.30 -3.40 6.52
N THR A 147 5.33 -2.68 6.08
CA THR A 147 6.13 -1.80 6.93
C THR A 147 6.07 -0.38 6.39
N VAL A 148 5.81 0.57 7.28
CA VAL A 148 5.98 2.01 7.03
C VAL A 148 7.26 2.48 7.70
N ALA A 149 8.14 3.13 6.95
CA ALA A 149 9.33 3.80 7.48
C ALA A 149 9.03 5.29 7.65
N LEU A 150 8.94 5.74 8.90
CA LEU A 150 8.78 7.15 9.25
C LEU A 150 10.15 7.80 9.36
N ARG A 151 10.30 9.00 8.81
CA ARG A 151 11.58 9.70 8.76
C ARG A 151 11.60 10.88 9.73
N PRO A 152 12.16 10.76 10.94
CA PRO A 152 12.40 11.92 11.80
C PRO A 152 13.52 12.81 11.22
N TRP A 153 13.49 14.11 11.50
CA TRP A 153 14.64 15.00 11.23
C TRP A 153 15.82 14.64 12.13
N SER A 154 15.52 14.35 13.39
CA SER A 154 16.41 13.75 14.38
C SER A 154 15.59 12.97 15.39
N ASN A 155 16.23 12.07 16.12
CA ASN A 155 15.68 11.50 17.31
C ASN A 155 15.31 12.60 18.34
N PRO A 156 14.41 12.29 19.28
CA PRO A 156 14.03 13.21 20.35
C PRO A 156 15.22 13.74 21.15
N SER A 157 15.07 14.94 21.72
CA SER A 157 16.12 15.58 22.52
C SER A 157 16.29 14.97 23.92
N SER A 158 15.31 14.21 24.39
CA SER A 158 15.26 13.66 25.74
C SER A 158 15.27 12.14 25.69
N ALA A 159 16.13 11.51 26.51
CA ALA A 159 16.12 10.06 26.68
C ALA A 159 14.86 9.65 27.46
N ASP A 160 14.07 8.73 26.90
CA ASP A 160 12.82 8.23 27.47
C ASP A 160 12.30 7.03 26.66
N VAL A 161 11.23 6.41 27.14
CA VAL A 161 10.38 5.50 26.37
C VAL A 161 9.19 6.27 25.79
N TYR A 162 9.25 6.53 24.50
CA TYR A 162 8.18 7.15 23.73
C TYR A 162 7.13 6.10 23.37
N GLN A 163 5.86 6.47 23.46
CA GLN A 163 4.75 5.58 23.12
C GLN A 163 3.91 6.16 22.00
N PHE A 164 3.52 5.30 21.06
CA PHE A 164 2.71 5.67 19.90
C PHE A 164 1.47 4.78 19.80
N SER A 165 0.28 5.37 19.83
CA SER A 165 -0.95 4.67 19.49
C SER A 165 -1.02 4.47 17.98
N VAL A 166 -1.28 3.24 17.54
CA VAL A 166 -1.42 2.88 16.12
C VAL A 166 -2.84 2.39 15.86
N VAL A 167 -3.52 3.07 14.95
CA VAL A 167 -4.89 2.78 14.51
C VAL A 167 -4.87 2.45 13.02
N ALA A 168 -5.57 1.40 12.63
CA ALA A 168 -5.71 0.97 11.25
C ALA A 168 -7.14 1.17 10.74
N PHE A 169 -7.25 1.50 9.46
CA PHE A 169 -8.51 1.68 8.77
C PHE A 169 -8.55 0.72 7.57
N PRO A 170 -9.65 -0.02 7.38
CA PRO A 170 -9.82 -0.85 6.19
C PRO A 170 -9.98 0.03 4.94
N ALA A 171 -9.64 -0.53 3.79
CA ALA A 171 -9.88 0.12 2.51
C ALA A 171 -11.35 -0.01 2.10
N GLY A 172 -12.02 1.13 1.87
CA GLY A 172 -13.40 1.19 1.40
C GLY A 172 -14.13 2.44 1.90
N PRO A 173 -15.42 2.62 1.56
CA PRO A 173 -16.20 3.76 2.01
C PRO A 173 -16.39 3.74 3.54
N ASN A 174 -16.40 4.94 4.13
CA ASN A 174 -16.61 5.21 5.56
C ASN A 174 -15.92 4.17 6.48
N PRO A 175 -14.59 4.08 6.44
CA PRO A 175 -13.87 3.01 7.11
C PRO A 175 -13.93 3.16 8.64
N VAL A 176 -14.22 2.07 9.33
CA VAL A 176 -14.28 2.01 10.80
C VAL A 176 -12.87 1.81 11.34
N ALA A 177 -12.41 2.77 12.14
CA ALA A 177 -11.12 2.74 12.81
C ALA A 177 -10.99 1.53 13.75
N GLN A 178 -9.83 0.87 13.74
CA GLN A 178 -9.51 -0.23 14.65
C GLN A 178 -8.15 0.01 15.31
N GLN A 179 -8.10 -0.05 16.65
CA GLN A 179 -6.85 0.04 17.38
C GLN A 179 -6.00 -1.21 17.12
N VAL A 180 -4.79 -1.04 16.62
CA VAL A 180 -3.84 -2.14 16.41
C VAL A 180 -3.06 -2.41 17.70
N GLY A 181 -2.58 -1.34 18.34
CA GLY A 181 -1.84 -1.43 19.60
C GLY A 181 -1.08 -0.15 19.95
N ILE A 182 -0.25 -0.25 20.99
CA ILE A 182 0.66 0.82 21.41
C ILE A 182 2.09 0.37 21.14
N ALA A 183 2.79 1.07 20.26
CA ALA A 183 4.21 0.90 20.02
C ALA A 183 5.05 1.61 21.09
N ARG A 184 6.24 1.07 21.37
CA ARG A 184 7.22 1.65 22.30
C ARG A 184 8.54 1.86 21.58
N MET A 185 9.14 3.03 21.78
CA MET A 185 10.45 3.39 21.25
C MET A 185 11.32 3.91 22.39
N SER A 186 12.40 3.20 22.68
CA SER A 186 13.39 3.66 23.66
C SER A 186 14.41 4.55 22.99
N ILE A 187 14.64 5.72 23.58
CA ILE A 187 15.72 6.66 23.23
C ILE A 187 16.63 6.78 24.45
N TYR A 188 17.92 6.64 24.22
CA TYR A 188 18.96 6.58 25.24
C TYR A 188 19.80 7.86 25.23
N PRO A 189 20.42 8.22 26.37
CA PRO A 189 21.45 9.26 26.39
C PRO A 189 22.65 8.83 25.53
N PRO A 190 23.53 9.77 25.14
CA PRO A 190 24.81 9.43 24.53
C PRO A 190 25.60 8.51 25.46
N VAL A 191 26.36 7.57 24.88
CA VAL A 191 27.33 6.79 25.64
C VAL A 191 28.62 7.60 25.73
N ASP A 192 29.00 7.98 26.95
CA ASP A 192 30.31 8.54 27.21
C ASP A 192 31.34 7.39 27.26
N PHE A 193 32.42 7.50 26.49
CA PHE A 193 33.55 6.57 26.48
C PHE A 193 34.77 7.18 27.17
#